data_AF-A0A2M8DKB5-F1
#
_entry.id   AF-A0A2M8DKB5-F1
#
_cell.length_a   1.000
_cell.length_b   1.000
_cell.length_c   1.000
_cell.angle_alpha   90.00
_cell.angle_beta   90.00
_cell.angle_gamma   90.00
#
_symmetry.space_group_name_H-M   'P 1'
#
loop_
_entity.id
_entity.type
_entity.pdbx_description
1 polymer ?
#
loop_
_entity_poly.entity_id
_entity_poly.type
_entity_poly.pdbx_seq_one_letter_code
_entity_poly.pdbx_strand_id
1 'polypeptide(L)'
;MRRYHAIGALLLIATCLAVGGCAAEQRYRVLAFFFDGVPRPGEVQAPADESAAAGDKKPAAEAAVLQVYSHGPYASKNCTACHLASPGGPSMYIPGQKAGSRQAAFGTKIRLPVTELCRDCHVPFRLAELGRRFPFVHGPVAAGACVRCHSPHQTQSPFMVLDQPVRKLCVRCHQAEQIYATAYHAQAKEQLDCTACHDPHGGDRRYFLKPPPAAGSPAATPPPVALPPTADDPAANGAEGDGE
;
A
#
# COMPACT_ATOMS: atom_id res chain seq x y z
N MET A 1 20.67 35.68 -50.45
CA MET A 1 21.53 34.50 -50.19
C MET A 1 21.94 34.36 -48.72
N ARG A 2 22.44 35.40 -48.04
CA ARG A 2 22.94 35.32 -46.63
C ARG A 2 21.93 34.83 -45.56
N ARG A 3 20.63 35.11 -45.72
CA ARG A 3 19.57 34.67 -44.78
C ARG A 3 19.21 33.19 -44.91
N TYR A 4 19.33 32.61 -46.11
CA TYR A 4 19.06 31.18 -46.34
C TYR A 4 20.20 30.29 -45.83
N HIS A 5 21.44 30.77 -45.85
CA HIS A 5 22.57 30.07 -45.23
C HIS A 5 22.47 30.03 -43.69
N ALA A 6 21.97 31.09 -43.06
CA ALA A 6 21.76 31.12 -41.61
C ALA A 6 20.64 30.17 -41.16
N ILE A 7 19.53 30.11 -41.90
CA ILE A 7 18.41 29.19 -41.63
C ILE A 7 18.83 27.74 -41.91
N GLY A 8 19.56 27.49 -43.01
CA GLY A 8 20.09 26.17 -43.33
C GLY A 8 21.07 25.65 -42.27
N ALA A 9 21.95 26.50 -41.74
CA ALA A 9 22.88 26.14 -40.67
C ALA A 9 22.15 25.85 -39.35
N LEU A 10 21.14 26.65 -38.98
CA LEU A 10 20.33 26.42 -37.78
C LEU A 10 19.52 25.12 -37.87
N LEU A 11 18.95 24.81 -39.04
CA LEU A 11 18.24 23.56 -39.24
C LEU A 11 19.21 22.36 -39.16
N LEU A 12 20.38 22.42 -39.80
CA LEU A 12 21.40 21.36 -39.71
C LEU A 12 21.87 21.10 -38.27
N ILE A 13 22.08 22.14 -37.48
CA ILE A 13 22.48 22.02 -36.06
C ILE A 13 21.34 21.39 -35.25
N ALA A 14 20.09 21.80 -35.48
CA ALA A 14 18.92 21.22 -34.81
C ALA A 14 18.73 19.73 -35.16
N THR A 15 18.94 19.32 -36.41
CA THR A 15 18.88 17.91 -36.81
C THR A 15 20.02 17.09 -36.22
N CYS A 16 21.24 17.63 -36.16
CA CYS A 16 22.38 16.96 -35.51
C CYS A 16 22.17 16.77 -34.01
N LEU A 17 21.56 17.73 -33.32
CA LEU A 17 21.20 17.62 -31.89
C LEU A 17 20.09 16.59 -31.66
N ALA A 18 19.11 16.50 -32.56
CA ALA A 18 18.02 15.53 -32.46
C ALA A 18 18.47 14.09 -32.73
N VAL A 19 19.45 13.87 -33.62
CA VAL A 19 19.94 12.54 -33.99
C VAL A 19 21.09 12.05 -33.09
N GLY A 20 21.95 12.94 -32.60
CA GLY A 20 23.07 12.60 -31.70
C GLY A 20 22.65 12.26 -30.26
N GLY A 21 21.45 12.65 -29.85
CA GLY A 21 20.93 12.44 -28.50
C GLY A 21 20.41 11.03 -28.20
N CYS A 22 20.63 10.03 -29.04
CA CYS A 22 19.97 8.71 -28.91
C CYS A 22 20.86 7.58 -28.36
N ALA A 23 22.15 7.80 -28.10
CA ALA A 23 22.97 6.79 -27.41
C ALA A 23 22.89 7.01 -25.88
N ALA A 24 22.47 5.98 -25.13
CA ALA A 24 22.40 6.01 -23.66
C ALA A 24 23.72 6.48 -23.02
N GLU A 25 24.84 6.14 -23.64
CA GLU A 25 26.19 6.52 -23.23
C GLU A 25 26.47 8.04 -23.35
N GLN A 26 25.97 8.69 -24.41
CA GLN A 26 26.11 10.13 -24.61
C GLN A 26 25.28 10.91 -23.59
N ARG A 27 24.07 10.42 -23.27
CA ARG A 27 23.21 11.01 -22.24
C ARG A 27 23.83 10.88 -20.85
N TYR A 28 24.40 9.72 -20.52
CA TYR A 28 25.14 9.53 -19.28
C TYR A 28 26.29 10.51 -19.16
N ARG A 29 27.11 10.71 -20.21
CA ARG A 29 28.25 11.64 -20.17
C ARG A 29 27.84 13.09 -19.90
N VAL A 30 26.74 13.54 -20.49
CA VAL A 30 26.22 14.89 -20.23
C VAL A 30 25.68 14.99 -18.81
N LEU A 31 24.91 14.00 -18.35
CA LEU A 31 24.32 14.02 -17.01
C LEU A 31 25.37 13.90 -15.90
N ALA A 32 26.36 13.01 -16.05
CA ALA A 32 27.46 12.82 -15.11
C ALA A 32 28.42 14.02 -15.03
N PHE A 33 28.44 14.90 -16.04
CA PHE A 33 29.19 16.15 -15.97
C PHE A 33 28.52 17.18 -15.04
N PHE A 34 27.19 17.24 -15.04
CA PHE A 34 26.43 18.23 -14.25
C PHE A 34 25.96 17.70 -12.89
N PHE A 35 25.80 16.39 -12.75
CA PHE A 35 25.29 15.75 -11.55
C PHE A 35 26.27 14.67 -11.09
N ASP A 36 26.87 14.88 -9.93
CA ASP A 36 27.72 13.88 -9.31
C ASP A 36 26.85 12.72 -8.79
N GLY A 37 27.28 11.47 -9.03
CA GLY A 37 26.54 10.25 -8.64
C GLY A 37 25.53 9.69 -9.65
N VAL A 38 25.52 10.16 -10.92
CA VAL A 38 24.68 9.53 -11.96
C VAL A 38 25.13 8.07 -12.19
N PRO A 39 24.23 7.07 -12.16
CA PRO A 39 24.60 5.66 -12.37
C PRO A 39 25.01 5.38 -13.82
N ARG A 40 26.06 4.58 -14.02
CA ARG A 40 26.46 4.15 -15.37
C ARG A 40 25.39 3.26 -16.01
N PRO A 41 25.09 3.41 -17.30
CA PRO A 41 24.13 2.55 -17.99
C PRO A 41 24.62 1.10 -17.98
N GLY A 42 23.85 0.20 -17.35
CA GLY A 42 24.18 -1.23 -17.26
C GLY A 42 24.80 -1.67 -15.94
N GLU A 43 25.07 -0.76 -15.01
CA GLU A 43 25.58 -1.08 -13.68
C GLU A 43 24.43 -1.05 -12.66
N VAL A 44 24.02 -2.22 -12.17
CA VAL A 44 23.05 -2.34 -11.07
C VAL A 44 23.77 -1.93 -9.79
N GLN A 45 23.41 -0.78 -9.22
CA GLN A 45 23.96 -0.34 -7.94
C GLN A 45 23.47 -1.24 -6.81
N ALA A 46 24.42 -1.92 -6.16
CA ALA A 46 24.24 -2.37 -4.79
C ALA A 46 24.11 -1.13 -3.88
N PRO A 47 23.28 -1.18 -2.83
CA PRO A 47 23.14 -0.06 -1.90
C PRO A 47 24.49 0.25 -1.24
N ALA A 48 24.80 1.54 -1.13
CA ALA A 48 26.05 2.03 -0.57
C ALA A 48 26.12 1.73 0.93
N ASP A 49 27.22 1.09 1.34
CA ASP A 49 27.55 0.82 2.74
C ASP A 49 27.96 2.13 3.44
N GLU A 50 27.16 2.57 4.41
CA GLU A 50 27.55 3.59 5.38
C GLU A 50 28.65 3.02 6.30
N SER A 51 29.86 3.53 6.08
CA SER A 51 31.00 3.68 7.02
C SER A 51 31.09 2.73 8.23
N ALA A 52 32.11 1.87 8.19
CA ALA A 52 32.67 1.24 9.37
C ALA A 52 33.35 2.28 10.28
N ALA A 53 32.91 2.35 11.54
CA ALA A 53 33.72 2.80 12.66
C ALA A 53 33.51 1.84 13.85
N ALA A 54 34.61 1.19 14.24
CA ALA A 54 34.94 0.60 15.54
C ALA A 54 33.89 -0.29 16.26
N GLY A 55 34.18 -1.59 16.24
CA GLY A 55 34.25 -2.45 17.43
C GLY A 55 33.03 -2.52 18.35
N ASP A 56 32.16 -3.49 18.09
CA ASP A 56 31.66 -4.41 19.12
C ASP A 56 30.96 -5.58 18.41
N LYS A 57 31.29 -6.82 18.80
CA LYS A 57 30.65 -8.03 18.27
C LYS A 57 29.21 -8.09 18.78
N LYS A 58 28.29 -7.38 18.12
CA LYS A 58 26.85 -7.62 18.26
C LYS A 58 26.56 -8.99 17.63
N PRO A 59 25.92 -9.94 18.34
CA PRO A 59 25.54 -11.20 17.70
C PRO A 59 24.66 -10.86 16.50
N ALA A 60 24.91 -11.53 15.37
CA ALA A 60 24.10 -11.41 14.18
C ALA A 60 22.64 -11.58 14.58
N ALA A 61 21.87 -10.49 14.51
CA ALA A 61 20.43 -10.60 14.64
C ALA A 61 20.01 -11.55 13.52
N GLU A 62 19.43 -12.69 13.87
CA GLU A 62 18.69 -13.51 12.91
C GLU A 62 17.87 -12.54 12.05
N ALA A 63 18.02 -12.65 10.73
CA ALA A 63 17.26 -11.83 9.79
C ALA A 63 15.78 -12.04 10.12
N ALA A 64 15.19 -11.09 10.85
CA ALA A 64 13.82 -11.19 11.28
C ALA A 64 12.97 -11.30 10.01
N VAL A 65 12.27 -12.43 9.87
CA VAL A 65 11.35 -12.63 8.76
C VAL A 65 10.32 -11.51 8.85
N LEU A 66 10.40 -10.56 7.92
CA LEU A 66 9.45 -9.47 7.81
C LEU A 66 8.09 -10.07 7.45
N GLN A 67 7.23 -10.23 8.45
CA GLN A 67 5.87 -10.70 8.24
C GLN A 67 5.09 -9.62 7.49
N VAL A 68 4.69 -9.92 6.25
CA VAL A 68 3.91 -9.01 5.39
C VAL A 68 2.50 -9.56 5.24
N TYR A 69 1.52 -8.75 5.60
CA TYR A 69 0.11 -9.00 5.36
C TYR A 69 -0.28 -8.46 3.98
N SER A 70 -1.08 -9.24 3.24
CA SER A 70 -1.56 -8.88 1.91
C SER A 70 -3.09 -8.88 1.88
N HIS A 71 -3.67 -7.86 1.25
CA HIS A 71 -5.11 -7.81 1.01
C HIS A 71 -5.51 -8.88 -0.01
N GLY A 72 -6.63 -9.58 0.18
CA GLY A 72 -7.01 -10.77 -0.64
C GLY A 72 -6.89 -10.58 -2.15
N PRO A 73 -7.59 -9.59 -2.76
CA PRO A 73 -7.46 -9.27 -4.18
C PRO A 73 -6.03 -8.95 -4.66
N TYR A 74 -5.19 -8.39 -3.79
CA TYR A 74 -3.79 -8.14 -4.11
C TYR A 74 -2.97 -9.44 -4.05
N ALA A 75 -3.16 -10.24 -2.99
CA ALA A 75 -2.50 -11.54 -2.82
C ALA A 75 -2.81 -12.49 -3.98
N SER A 76 -4.05 -12.48 -4.48
CA SER A 76 -4.50 -13.29 -5.62
C SER A 76 -4.15 -12.67 -6.99
N LYS A 77 -3.41 -11.55 -7.02
CA LYS A 77 -3.06 -10.81 -8.26
C LYS A 77 -4.28 -10.41 -9.10
N ASN A 78 -5.45 -10.25 -8.49
CA ASN A 78 -6.66 -9.79 -9.15
C ASN A 78 -6.71 -8.26 -9.19
N CYS A 79 -5.76 -7.65 -9.89
CA CYS A 79 -5.59 -6.19 -9.87
C CYS A 79 -6.79 -5.47 -10.51
N THR A 80 -7.48 -6.11 -11.47
CA THR A 80 -8.70 -5.59 -12.11
C THR A 80 -9.90 -5.49 -11.18
N ALA A 81 -9.87 -6.14 -10.00
CA ALA A 81 -10.89 -5.96 -8.99
C ALA A 81 -10.95 -4.52 -8.43
N CYS A 82 -9.89 -3.73 -8.60
CA CYS A 82 -9.83 -2.34 -8.16
C CYS A 82 -9.38 -1.39 -9.27
N HIS A 83 -8.48 -1.82 -10.16
CA HIS A 83 -7.89 -0.99 -11.20
C HIS A 83 -8.54 -1.24 -12.56
N LEU A 84 -8.76 -0.18 -13.32
CA LEU A 84 -9.15 -0.30 -14.73
C LEU A 84 -7.93 -0.66 -15.54
N ALA A 85 -8.06 -1.62 -16.46
CA ALA A 85 -7.01 -1.93 -17.41
C ALA A 85 -6.73 -0.69 -18.30
N SER A 86 -5.47 -0.36 -18.53
CA SER A 86 -5.06 0.76 -19.37
C SER A 86 -4.11 0.28 -20.47
N PRO A 87 -4.37 0.63 -21.74
CA PRO A 87 -3.41 0.42 -22.80
C PRO A 87 -2.05 1.06 -22.42
N GLY A 88 -0.97 0.28 -22.44
CA GLY A 88 0.39 0.77 -22.18
C GLY A 88 0.79 0.99 -20.71
N GLY A 89 0.00 0.56 -19.72
CA GLY A 89 0.42 0.54 -18.31
C GLY A 89 1.60 -0.40 -18.00
N PRO A 90 2.09 -0.45 -16.74
CA PRO A 90 3.10 -1.42 -16.32
C PRO A 90 2.57 -2.85 -16.42
N SER A 91 3.20 -3.66 -17.26
CA SER A 91 2.88 -5.08 -17.44
C SER A 91 3.41 -5.89 -16.26
N MET A 92 2.54 -6.49 -15.46
CA MET A 92 2.97 -7.53 -14.51
C MET A 92 3.00 -8.89 -15.21
N TYR A 93 4.01 -9.70 -14.92
CA TYR A 93 4.07 -11.09 -15.40
C TYR A 93 2.98 -11.93 -14.72
N ILE A 94 2.02 -12.42 -15.49
CA ILE A 94 1.00 -13.37 -15.04
C ILE A 94 1.40 -14.77 -15.56
N PRO A 95 1.70 -15.75 -14.68
CA PRO A 95 1.97 -17.11 -15.09
C PRO A 95 0.81 -17.69 -15.91
N GLY A 96 1.10 -18.32 -17.05
CA GLY A 96 0.09 -18.94 -17.92
C GLY A 96 -0.44 -18.06 -19.06
N GLN A 97 -0.08 -16.77 -19.12
CA GLN A 97 -0.39 -15.94 -20.30
C GLN A 97 0.66 -16.11 -21.40
N LYS A 98 0.21 -16.26 -22.65
CA LYS A 98 1.10 -16.40 -23.81
C LYS A 98 2.03 -15.19 -23.92
N ALA A 99 3.33 -15.42 -24.09
CA ALA A 99 4.28 -14.35 -24.38
C ALA A 99 3.81 -13.57 -25.63
N GLY A 100 3.57 -12.26 -25.48
CA GLY A 100 3.01 -11.42 -26.56
C GLY A 100 1.50 -11.17 -26.49
N SER A 101 0.78 -11.81 -25.56
CA SER A 101 -0.57 -11.42 -25.13
C SER A 101 -0.52 -10.07 -24.42
N ARG A 102 -0.45 -8.98 -25.18
CA ARG A 102 -0.60 -7.61 -24.67
C ARG A 102 -2.07 -7.37 -24.27
N GLN A 103 -2.59 -8.12 -23.31
CA GLN A 103 -3.81 -7.70 -22.62
C GLN A 103 -3.44 -6.45 -21.81
N ALA A 104 -4.29 -5.42 -21.91
CA ALA A 104 -4.06 -4.10 -21.36
C ALA A 104 -3.45 -4.17 -19.95
N ALA A 105 -2.24 -3.63 -19.82
CA ALA A 105 -1.56 -3.53 -18.55
C ALA A 105 -2.45 -2.81 -17.52
N PHE A 106 -2.27 -3.12 -16.23
CA PHE A 106 -3.14 -2.55 -15.20
C PHE A 106 -2.96 -1.02 -15.16
N GLY A 107 -4.06 -0.28 -15.31
CA GLY A 107 -4.06 1.16 -15.26
C GLY A 107 -3.99 1.68 -13.83
N THR A 108 -3.43 2.87 -13.65
CA THR A 108 -3.45 3.56 -12.34
C THR A 108 -4.84 4.06 -11.95
N LYS A 109 -5.77 4.09 -12.90
CA LYS A 109 -7.16 4.50 -12.67
C LYS A 109 -7.91 3.40 -11.91
N ILE A 110 -8.62 3.78 -10.85
CA ILE A 110 -9.42 2.87 -10.02
C ILE A 110 -10.86 2.82 -10.57
N ARG A 111 -11.52 1.67 -10.46
CA ARG A 111 -12.87 1.41 -11.02
C ARG A 111 -13.99 2.26 -10.41
N LEU A 112 -13.84 2.63 -9.13
CA LEU A 112 -14.78 3.43 -8.36
C LEU A 112 -14.00 4.45 -7.52
N PRO A 113 -14.63 5.56 -7.10
CA PRO A 113 -14.08 6.42 -6.06
C PRO A 113 -13.71 5.57 -4.84
N VAL A 114 -12.55 5.83 -4.22
CA VAL A 114 -12.06 5.03 -3.08
C VAL A 114 -13.08 4.98 -1.93
N THR A 115 -13.87 6.06 -1.76
CA THR A 115 -14.94 6.19 -0.77
C THR A 115 -16.07 5.15 -0.91
N GLU A 116 -16.20 4.56 -2.09
CA GLU A 116 -17.22 3.57 -2.45
C GLU A 116 -16.58 2.20 -2.71
N LEU A 117 -15.42 2.18 -3.37
CA LEU A 117 -14.72 0.97 -3.82
C LEU A 117 -14.62 -0.10 -2.74
N CYS A 118 -14.16 0.29 -1.55
CA CYS A 118 -13.92 -0.68 -0.47
C CYS A 118 -15.23 -1.31 0.02
N ARG A 119 -16.32 -0.54 0.05
CA ARG A 119 -17.62 -0.97 0.57
C ARG A 119 -18.34 -1.92 -0.38
N ASP A 120 -18.00 -1.88 -1.65
CA ASP A 120 -18.57 -2.76 -2.67
C ASP A 120 -18.37 -4.24 -2.28
N CYS A 121 -17.21 -4.59 -1.70
CA CYS A 121 -16.93 -5.92 -1.18
C CYS A 121 -17.08 -6.04 0.36
N HIS A 122 -16.69 -5.02 1.13
CA HIS A 122 -16.80 -5.08 2.59
C HIS A 122 -18.23 -4.79 3.07
N VAL A 123 -19.09 -5.80 2.95
CA VAL A 123 -20.54 -5.77 3.23
C VAL A 123 -20.91 -5.03 4.52
N PRO A 124 -20.25 -5.29 5.67
CA PRO A 124 -20.60 -4.62 6.92
C PRO A 124 -20.48 -3.10 6.91
N PHE A 125 -19.69 -2.56 5.98
CA PHE A 125 -19.44 -1.14 5.84
C PHE A 125 -20.15 -0.55 4.62
N ARG A 126 -21.06 -1.27 3.95
CA ARG A 126 -21.94 -0.66 2.94
C ARG A 126 -22.80 0.40 3.57
N LEU A 127 -23.12 1.47 2.83
CA LEU A 127 -23.91 2.60 3.35
C LEU A 127 -25.26 2.13 3.93
N ALA A 128 -25.90 1.17 3.27
CA ALA A 128 -27.17 0.59 3.72
C ALA A 128 -27.06 -0.20 5.04
N GLU A 129 -25.89 -0.78 5.33
CA GLU A 129 -25.67 -1.61 6.54
C GLU A 129 -24.99 -0.85 7.67
N LEU A 130 -24.28 0.24 7.36
CA LEU A 130 -23.39 0.92 8.31
C LEU A 130 -24.14 1.39 9.56
N GLY A 131 -25.31 2.02 9.39
CA GLY A 131 -26.14 2.48 10.50
C GLY A 131 -26.88 1.36 11.23
N ARG A 132 -27.05 0.19 10.61
CA ARG A 132 -27.62 -1.01 11.27
C ARG A 132 -26.58 -1.68 12.16
N ARG A 133 -25.32 -1.67 11.73
CA ARG A 133 -24.20 -2.27 12.44
C ARG A 133 -23.67 -1.38 13.56
N PHE A 134 -23.63 -0.07 13.36
CA PHE A 134 -23.09 0.89 14.32
C PHE A 134 -24.05 2.06 14.52
N PRO A 135 -24.71 2.16 15.68
CA PRO A 135 -25.45 3.37 16.06
C PRO A 135 -24.58 4.63 16.06
N PHE A 136 -23.30 4.48 16.44
CA PHE A 136 -22.31 5.54 16.38
C PHE A 136 -21.18 5.13 15.43
N VAL A 137 -21.06 5.83 14.31
CA VAL A 137 -20.05 5.57 13.28
C VAL A 137 -18.91 6.59 13.40
N HIS A 138 -17.67 6.12 13.26
CA HIS A 138 -16.52 7.02 13.23
C HIS A 138 -16.48 7.82 11.92
N GLY A 139 -16.19 9.13 11.99
CA GLY A 139 -16.28 10.06 10.85
C GLY A 139 -15.55 9.60 9.58
N PRO A 140 -14.27 9.17 9.65
CA PRO A 140 -13.56 8.60 8.49
C PRO A 140 -14.26 7.37 7.88
N VAL A 141 -14.89 6.53 8.71
CA VAL A 141 -15.66 5.36 8.25
C VAL A 141 -17.00 5.77 7.67
N ALA A 142 -17.66 6.81 8.16
CA ALA A 142 -18.85 7.36 7.52
C ALA A 142 -18.50 7.96 6.13
N ALA A 143 -17.37 8.65 6.02
CA ALA A 143 -16.89 9.27 4.80
C ALA A 143 -16.27 8.28 3.77
N GLY A 144 -16.05 7.01 4.14
CA GLY A 144 -15.42 6.02 3.26
C GLY A 144 -13.92 6.21 3.10
N ALA A 145 -13.28 6.93 4.03
CA ALA A 145 -11.86 7.26 4.00
C ALA A 145 -10.99 6.10 4.52
N CYS A 146 -11.26 4.86 4.10
CA CYS A 146 -10.64 3.63 4.62
C CYS A 146 -9.11 3.67 4.54
N VAL A 147 -8.59 4.19 3.42
CA VAL A 147 -7.14 4.27 3.14
C VAL A 147 -6.38 5.28 3.99
N ARG A 148 -7.07 6.04 4.86
CA ARG A 148 -6.41 6.90 5.86
C ARG A 148 -5.73 6.08 6.96
N CYS A 149 -6.24 4.87 7.21
CA CYS A 149 -5.75 3.95 8.24
C CYS A 149 -5.34 2.59 7.67
N HIS A 150 -5.86 2.16 6.51
CA HIS A 150 -5.55 0.86 5.91
C HIS A 150 -4.73 0.97 4.62
N SER A 151 -3.85 -0.01 4.39
CA SER A 151 -3.17 -0.28 3.11
C SER A 151 -4.02 -1.23 2.26
N PRO A 152 -4.45 -0.85 1.04
CA PRO A 152 -5.24 -1.73 0.17
C PRO A 152 -4.41 -2.82 -0.52
N HIS A 153 -3.08 -2.78 -0.40
CA HIS A 153 -2.16 -3.75 -1.01
C HIS A 153 -1.53 -4.63 0.06
N GLN A 154 -0.43 -4.14 0.65
CA GLN A 154 0.39 -4.85 1.61
C GLN A 154 0.83 -3.92 2.73
N THR A 155 1.08 -4.50 3.89
CA THR A 155 1.60 -3.81 5.08
C THR A 155 2.23 -4.85 6.01
N GLN A 156 3.14 -4.44 6.87
CA GLN A 156 3.69 -5.29 7.94
C GLN A 156 2.80 -5.27 9.18
N SER A 157 1.82 -4.38 9.23
CA SER A 157 0.89 -4.27 10.34
C SER A 157 -0.35 -5.16 10.12
N PRO A 158 -0.84 -5.84 11.18
CA PRO A 158 -2.01 -6.71 11.07
C PRO A 158 -3.27 -5.93 10.65
N PHE A 159 -4.28 -6.65 10.17
CA PHE A 159 -5.56 -6.09 9.70
C PHE A 159 -5.42 -5.03 8.60
N MET A 160 -4.33 -5.10 7.85
CA MET A 160 -4.02 -4.17 6.78
C MET A 160 -3.86 -2.71 7.24
N VAL A 161 -3.57 -2.46 8.53
CA VAL A 161 -3.35 -1.10 9.03
C VAL A 161 -2.05 -0.54 8.42
N LEU A 162 -1.95 0.78 8.21
CA LEU A 162 -0.71 1.38 7.70
C LEU A 162 0.46 1.12 8.65
N ASP A 163 1.67 0.99 8.10
CA ASP A 163 2.90 0.64 8.82
C ASP A 163 3.41 1.72 9.78
N GLN A 164 2.70 1.87 10.89
CA GLN A 164 3.06 2.75 12.00
C GLN A 164 2.28 2.35 13.27
N PRO A 165 2.77 2.73 14.47
CA PRO A 165 2.04 2.50 15.71
C PRO A 165 0.61 3.06 15.65
N VAL A 166 -0.38 2.30 16.14
CA VAL A 166 -1.81 2.68 16.10
C VAL A 166 -2.03 4.05 16.73
N ARG A 167 -1.41 4.34 17.88
CA ARG A 167 -1.45 5.67 18.50
C ARG A 167 -1.08 6.80 17.54
N LYS A 168 -0.06 6.60 16.68
CA LYS A 168 0.38 7.62 15.71
C LYS A 168 -0.68 7.87 14.65
N LEU A 169 -1.43 6.85 14.24
CA LEU A 169 -2.55 7.04 13.31
C LEU A 169 -3.64 7.92 13.91
N CYS A 170 -4.02 7.65 15.17
CA CYS A 170 -5.11 8.38 15.84
C CYS A 170 -4.77 9.86 16.04
N VAL A 171 -3.55 10.16 16.48
CA VAL A 171 -3.12 11.55 16.78
C VAL A 171 -2.79 12.39 15.54
N ARG A 172 -2.94 11.82 14.33
CA ARG A 172 -2.91 12.63 13.08
C ARG A 172 -4.09 13.59 12.99
N CYS A 173 -5.19 13.28 13.66
CA CYS A 173 -6.41 14.08 13.66
C CYS A 173 -6.85 14.46 15.08
N HIS A 174 -6.69 13.56 16.06
CA HIS A 174 -7.10 13.83 17.44
C HIS A 174 -5.96 14.44 18.24
N GLN A 175 -6.18 15.61 18.83
CA GLN A 175 -5.16 16.29 19.63
C GLN A 175 -4.84 15.48 20.88
N ALA A 176 -3.57 15.09 21.04
CA ALA A 176 -3.12 14.24 22.12
C ALA A 176 -3.39 14.88 23.49
N GLU A 177 -3.16 16.18 23.60
CA GLU A 177 -3.36 16.96 24.82
C GLU A 177 -4.80 16.89 25.31
N GLN A 178 -5.77 16.93 24.38
CA GLN A 178 -7.19 16.82 24.70
C GLN A 178 -7.58 15.41 25.12
N ILE A 179 -7.04 14.39 24.43
CA ILE A 179 -7.32 12.98 24.76
C ILE A 179 -6.80 12.63 26.15
N TYR A 180 -5.54 12.99 26.43
CA TYR A 180 -4.85 12.63 27.67
C TYR A 180 -5.18 13.51 28.88
N ALA A 181 -6.04 14.52 28.72
CA ALA A 181 -6.52 15.35 29.83
C ALA A 181 -7.41 14.60 30.83
N THR A 182 -7.92 13.43 30.47
CA THR A 182 -8.78 12.60 31.35
C THR A 182 -7.95 11.59 32.14
N ALA A 183 -8.39 11.30 33.37
CA ALA A 183 -7.69 10.35 34.26
C ALA A 183 -7.52 8.95 33.63
N TYR A 184 -8.53 8.45 32.91
CA TYR A 184 -8.48 7.15 32.24
C TYR A 184 -7.40 7.09 31.15
N HIS A 185 -7.30 8.13 30.32
CA HIS A 185 -6.29 8.18 29.26
C HIS A 185 -4.90 8.45 29.81
N ALA A 186 -4.76 9.25 30.86
CA ALA A 186 -3.47 9.47 31.53
C ALA A 186 -2.86 8.16 32.06
N GLN A 187 -3.69 7.27 32.61
CA GLN A 187 -3.26 5.95 33.09
C GLN A 187 -2.94 4.98 31.94
N ALA A 188 -3.68 5.06 30.83
CA ALA A 188 -3.54 4.13 29.71
C ALA A 188 -2.43 4.49 28.70
N LYS A 189 -1.99 5.76 28.67
CA LYS A 189 -1.14 6.35 27.63
C LYS A 189 0.12 5.54 27.27
N GLU A 190 0.74 4.90 28.26
CA GLU A 190 2.01 4.19 28.10
C GLU A 190 1.84 2.66 27.99
N GLN A 191 0.67 2.15 28.35
CA GLN A 191 0.45 0.72 28.55
C GLN A 191 -0.50 0.10 27.53
N LEU A 192 -1.38 0.89 26.93
CA LEU A 192 -2.44 0.42 26.05
C LEU A 192 -2.54 1.29 24.79
N ASP A 193 -2.73 0.64 23.65
CA ASP A 193 -3.12 1.33 22.43
C ASP A 193 -4.59 1.76 22.47
N CYS A 194 -4.95 2.76 21.67
CA CYS A 194 -6.30 3.33 21.60
C CYS A 194 -7.36 2.25 21.34
N THR A 195 -7.01 1.24 20.52
CA THR A 195 -7.90 0.13 20.15
C THR A 195 -8.06 -0.91 21.25
N ALA A 196 -7.42 -0.78 22.41
CA ALA A 196 -7.70 -1.62 23.57
C ALA A 196 -9.14 -1.39 24.06
N CYS A 197 -9.59 -0.13 24.07
CA CYS A 197 -10.92 0.27 24.55
C CYS A 197 -11.83 0.75 23.43
N HIS A 198 -11.30 1.37 22.38
CA HIS A 198 -12.10 1.94 21.28
C HIS A 198 -12.16 1.00 20.08
N ASP A 199 -13.30 0.95 19.40
CA ASP A 199 -13.40 0.41 18.05
C ASP A 199 -13.20 1.56 17.04
N PRO A 200 -12.19 1.51 16.16
CA PRO A 200 -11.88 2.61 15.24
C PRO A 200 -12.92 2.79 14.13
N HIS A 201 -13.86 1.85 13.97
CA HIS A 201 -14.92 1.95 12.97
C HIS A 201 -16.22 2.53 13.52
N GLY A 202 -16.60 2.14 14.73
CA GLY A 202 -17.88 2.53 15.33
C GLY A 202 -18.30 1.58 16.45
N GLY A 203 -19.42 1.87 17.09
CA GLY A 203 -19.96 1.02 18.14
C GLY A 203 -21.34 1.44 18.60
N ASP A 204 -21.86 0.71 19.59
CA ASP A 204 -23.18 0.95 20.18
C ASP A 204 -23.18 2.05 21.25
N ARG A 205 -21.99 2.54 21.62
CA ARG A 205 -21.80 3.57 22.64
C ARG A 205 -21.08 4.77 22.06
N ARG A 206 -21.32 5.93 22.67
CA ARG A 206 -20.55 7.16 22.40
C ARG A 206 -19.06 6.87 22.57
N TYR A 207 -18.25 7.57 21.78
CA TYR A 207 -16.80 7.39 21.71
C TYR A 207 -16.37 5.98 21.27
N PHE A 208 -17.27 5.18 20.71
CA PHE A 208 -16.98 3.87 20.13
C PHE A 208 -16.32 2.90 21.14
N LEU A 209 -16.72 3.00 22.41
CA LEU A 209 -16.20 2.14 23.47
C LEU A 209 -16.69 0.71 23.25
N LYS A 210 -15.73 -0.22 23.13
CA LYS A 210 -16.00 -1.66 23.13
C LYS A 210 -16.70 -2.06 24.44
N PRO A 211 -17.53 -3.11 24.42
CA PRO A 211 -18.08 -3.66 25.64
C PRO A 211 -16.96 -4.00 26.62
N PRO A 212 -17.14 -3.76 27.93
CA PRO A 212 -16.26 -4.39 28.91
C PRO A 212 -16.28 -5.90 28.65
N PRO A 213 -15.14 -6.60 28.81
CA PRO A 213 -15.13 -8.05 28.68
C PRO A 213 -16.22 -8.62 29.60
N ALA A 214 -17.07 -9.50 29.07
CA ALA A 214 -18.12 -10.12 29.87
C ALA A 214 -17.48 -10.72 31.12
N ALA A 215 -18.07 -10.47 32.29
CA ALA A 215 -17.55 -10.99 33.56
C ALA A 215 -17.36 -12.51 33.44
N GLY A 216 -16.10 -12.95 33.44
CA GLY A 216 -15.73 -14.37 33.32
C GLY A 216 -15.35 -14.89 31.93
N SER A 217 -15.30 -14.07 30.88
CA SER A 217 -14.70 -14.49 29.60
C SER A 217 -13.20 -14.18 29.57
N PRO A 218 -12.33 -15.13 29.19
CA PRO A 218 -10.94 -14.80 28.86
C PRO A 218 -10.96 -13.73 27.77
N ALA A 219 -9.98 -12.81 27.79
CA ALA A 219 -9.83 -11.77 26.77
C ALA A 219 -10.08 -12.40 25.40
N ALA A 220 -11.11 -11.93 24.70
CA ALA A 220 -11.48 -12.46 23.41
C ALA A 220 -10.23 -12.39 22.53
N THR A 221 -9.64 -13.56 22.28
CA THR A 221 -8.61 -13.70 21.27
C THR A 221 -9.26 -13.14 20.01
N PRO A 222 -8.62 -12.20 19.28
CA PRO A 222 -9.18 -11.78 18.00
C PRO A 222 -9.53 -13.05 17.22
N PRO A 223 -10.71 -13.10 16.55
CA PRO A 223 -11.04 -14.26 15.74
C PRO A 223 -9.80 -14.57 14.90
N PRO A 224 -9.36 -15.84 14.82
CA PRO A 224 -8.16 -16.17 14.08
C PRO A 224 -8.29 -15.49 12.74
N VAL A 225 -7.31 -14.65 12.40
CA VAL A 225 -7.20 -14.14 11.05
C VAL A 225 -7.13 -15.42 10.22
N ALA A 226 -8.23 -15.72 9.50
CA ALA A 226 -8.23 -16.82 8.57
C ALA A 226 -7.06 -16.51 7.64
N LEU A 227 -5.96 -17.25 7.81
CA LEU A 227 -4.85 -17.18 6.90
C LEU A 227 -5.46 -17.44 5.52
N PRO A 228 -5.10 -16.65 4.49
CA PRO A 228 -5.53 -16.99 3.15
C PRO A 228 -5.11 -18.44 2.89
N PRO A 229 -5.95 -19.25 2.21
CA PRO A 229 -5.58 -20.60 1.85
C PRO A 229 -4.20 -20.54 1.18
N THR A 230 -3.26 -21.32 1.69
CA THR A 230 -1.95 -21.44 1.06
C THR A 230 -2.16 -22.06 -0.32
N ALA A 231 -1.22 -21.84 -1.24
CA ALA A 231 -1.32 -22.38 -2.60
C ALA A 231 -1.41 -23.93 -2.67
N ASP A 232 -1.25 -24.60 -1.52
CA ASP A 232 -1.35 -26.05 -1.35
C ASP A 232 -2.72 -26.50 -0.81
N ASP A 233 -3.70 -25.60 -0.63
CA ASP A 233 -5.04 -25.95 -0.19
C ASP A 233 -5.84 -26.61 -1.34
N PRO A 234 -6.20 -27.91 -1.23
CA PRO A 234 -6.90 -28.63 -2.30
C PRO A 234 -8.28 -28.03 -2.63
N ALA A 235 -8.84 -27.17 -1.78
CA ALA A 235 -10.08 -26.45 -2.06
C ALA A 235 -9.93 -25.32 -3.11
N ALA A 236 -8.70 -24.90 -3.43
CA ALA A 236 -8.44 -23.88 -4.47
C ALA A 236 -8.44 -24.46 -5.90
N ASN A 237 -8.39 -25.79 -6.04
CA ASN A 237 -8.31 -26.48 -7.33
C ASN A 237 -9.62 -27.21 -7.67
N GLY A 238 -10.76 -26.61 -7.33
CA GLY A 238 -12.07 -27.00 -7.87
C GLY A 238 -12.13 -26.65 -9.36
N ALA A 239 -11.49 -27.46 -10.19
CA ALA A 239 -11.81 -27.56 -11.60
C ALA A 239 -13.25 -28.04 -11.69
N GLU A 240 -14.16 -27.17 -12.11
CA GLU A 240 -15.44 -27.59 -12.65
C GLU A 240 -15.16 -28.26 -14.02
N GLY A 241 -14.86 -29.55 -13.96
CA GLY A 241 -15.05 -30.49 -15.04
C GLY A 241 -16.16 -31.46 -14.60
N ASP A 242 -17.27 -31.49 -15.35
CA ASP A 242 -17.63 -32.62 -16.21
C ASP A 242 -19.14 -32.67 -16.54
N GLY A 243 -19.45 -32.94 -17.82
CA GLY A 243 -20.67 -33.60 -18.31
C GLY A 243 -21.95 -32.74 -18.31
N GLU A 244 -22.61 -32.49 -19.43
CA GLU A 244 -23.04 -33.43 -20.49
C GLU A 244 -23.14 -32.76 -21.87
#